data_AF-A0A760NCU1-F1
#
_entry.id   AF-A0A760NCU1-F1
#
_cell.length_a   1.000
_cell.length_b   1.000
_cell.length_c   1.000
_cell.angle_alpha   90.00
_cell.angle_beta   90.00
_cell.angle_gamma   90.00
#
_symmetry.space_group_name_H-M   'P 1'
#
loop_
_entity.id
_entity.type
_entity.pdbx_description
1 polymer ?
#
loop_
_entity_poly.entity_id
_entity_poly.type
_entity_poly.pdbx_seq_one_letter_code
_entity_poly.pdbx_strand_id
1 'polypeptide(L)' 'MKNNPYSENLRIARAQRKKLERIAEKLVDMSSEWEGYDGCMESELVGLADQIHDQLRLYREITVCWRKGYAG' A
#
# COMPACT_ATOMS: atom_id res chain seq x y z
N MET A 1 -12.33 21.31 9.58
CA MET A 1 -13.18 20.10 9.72
C MET A 1 -13.14 19.63 11.16
N LYS A 2 -13.87 20.28 12.07
CA LYS A 2 -14.05 19.73 13.42
C LYS A 2 -15.25 18.77 13.32
N ASN A 3 -15.02 17.49 13.63
CA ASN A 3 -16.00 16.37 13.66
C ASN A 3 -16.14 15.52 12.37
N ASN A 4 -15.05 15.21 11.66
CA ASN A 4 -15.12 14.12 10.69
C ASN A 4 -15.24 12.76 11.44
N PRO A 5 -16.35 12.00 11.29
CA PRO A 5 -16.53 10.73 12.00
C PRO A 5 -15.49 9.66 11.61
N TYR A 6 -14.82 9.82 10.47
CA TYR A 6 -13.78 8.92 9.96
C TYR A 6 -12.35 9.40 10.28
N SER A 7 -12.18 10.33 11.22
CA SER A 7 -10.85 10.85 11.58
C SER A 7 -9.88 9.75 12.05
N GLU A 8 -10.38 8.77 12.77
CA GLU A 8 -9.61 7.62 13.23
C GLU A 8 -9.26 6.65 12.08
N ASN A 9 -10.22 6.36 11.19
CA ASN A 9 -9.96 5.56 9.98
C ASN A 9 -8.86 6.19 9.12
N LEU A 10 -8.91 7.52 8.96
CA LEU A 10 -7.88 8.28 8.23
C LEU A 10 -6.52 8.18 8.92
N ARG A 11 -6.46 8.19 10.25
CA ARG A 11 -5.22 8.03 11.02
C ARG A 11 -4.62 6.63 10.81
N ILE A 12 -5.44 5.59 10.94
CA ILE A 12 -5.03 4.20 10.76
C ILE A 12 -4.55 3.96 9.34
N ALA A 13 -5.34 4.36 8.33
CA ALA A 13 -5.01 4.16 6.92
C ALA A 13 -3.71 4.89 6.53
N ARG A 14 -3.46 6.10 7.06
CA ARG A 14 -2.17 6.79 6.84
C ARG A 14 -0.99 6.01 7.42
N ALA A 15 -1.15 5.44 8.61
CA ALA A 15 -0.09 4.65 9.24
C ALA A 15 0.17 3.34 8.49
N GLN A 16 -0.89 2.65 8.06
CA GLN A 16 -0.79 1.43 7.26
C GLN A 16 -0.20 1.71 5.88
N ARG A 17 -0.59 2.81 5.21
CA ARG A 17 -0.06 3.21 3.90
C ARG A 17 1.47 3.32 3.92
N LYS A 18 2.03 4.00 4.91
CA LYS A 18 3.49 4.12 5.09
C LYS A 18 4.20 2.80 5.37
N LYS A 19 3.51 1.82 5.94
CA LYS A 19 4.08 0.48 6.16
C LYS A 19 4.07 -0.33 4.87
N LEU A 20 2.95 -0.31 4.17
CA LEU A 20 2.78 -0.97 2.87
C LEU A 20 3.74 -0.40 1.81
N GLU A 21 3.90 0.92 1.73
CA GLU A 21 4.89 1.57 0.85
C GLU A 21 6.30 1.02 1.09
N ARG A 22 6.74 0.92 2.36
CA ARG A 22 8.05 0.35 2.72
C ARG A 22 8.18 -1.14 2.45
N ILE A 23 7.10 -1.91 2.60
CA ILE A 23 7.11 -3.35 2.27
C ILE A 23 7.27 -3.54 0.76
N ALA A 24 6.52 -2.78 -0.05
CA ALA A 24 6.64 -2.84 -1.51
C ALA A 24 8.06 -2.47 -1.97
N GLU A 25 8.64 -1.39 -1.44
CA GLU A 25 10.03 -1.02 -1.70
C GLU A 25 11.00 -2.17 -1.36
N LYS A 26 10.84 -2.80 -0.19
CA LYS A 26 11.73 -3.89 0.22
C LYS A 26 11.58 -5.16 -0.63
N LEU A 27 10.37 -5.44 -1.14
CA LEU A 27 10.15 -6.55 -2.06
C LEU A 27 10.84 -6.34 -3.40
N VAL A 28 10.80 -5.11 -3.94
CA VAL A 28 11.53 -4.76 -5.17
C VAL A 28 13.04 -4.85 -4.95
N ASP A 29 13.54 -4.37 -3.81
CA ASP A 29 14.95 -4.53 -3.45
C ASP A 29 15.34 -6.02 -3.41
N MET A 30 14.56 -6.84 -2.70
CA MET A 30 14.78 -8.28 -2.60
C MET A 30 14.68 -9.00 -3.95
N SER A 31 13.80 -8.54 -4.85
CA SER A 31 13.73 -9.07 -6.22
C SER A 31 15.04 -8.86 -6.97
N SER A 32 15.66 -7.70 -6.81
CA SER A 32 16.92 -7.36 -7.47
C SER A 32 18.09 -8.22 -6.97
N GLU A 33 18.00 -8.74 -5.73
CA GLU A 33 18.96 -9.70 -5.20
C GLU A 33 18.94 -11.06 -5.94
N TRP A 34 17.84 -11.38 -6.66
CA TRP A 34 17.69 -12.60 -7.46
C TRP A 34 18.02 -12.44 -8.93
N GLU A 35 18.32 -11.22 -9.39
CA GLU A 35 18.61 -10.93 -10.80
C GLU A 35 19.77 -11.80 -11.30
N GLY A 36 19.52 -12.57 -12.36
CA GLY A 36 20.52 -13.48 -12.95
C GLY A 36 20.74 -14.79 -12.17
N TYR A 37 20.07 -15.00 -11.03
CA TYR A 37 20.11 -16.25 -10.26
C TYR A 37 18.82 -17.06 -10.40
N ASP A 38 17.66 -16.44 -10.15
CA ASP A 38 16.35 -17.11 -10.19
C ASP A 38 15.25 -16.13 -10.62
N GLY A 39 14.86 -16.21 -11.91
CA GLY A 39 13.82 -15.36 -12.47
C GLY A 39 12.41 -15.63 -11.92
N CYS A 40 12.16 -16.79 -11.30
CA CYS A 40 10.89 -17.07 -10.65
C CYS A 40 10.78 -16.26 -9.36
N MET A 41 11.81 -16.28 -8.52
CA MET A 41 11.84 -15.50 -7.28
C MET A 41 11.81 -13.99 -7.55
N GLU A 42 12.53 -13.53 -8.59
CA GLU A 42 12.45 -12.16 -9.08
C GLU A 42 11.00 -11.76 -9.42
N SER A 43 10.34 -12.51 -10.31
CA SER A 43 8.98 -12.22 -10.75
C SER A 43 7.94 -12.29 -9.62
N GLU A 44 8.05 -13.26 -8.71
CA GLU A 44 7.08 -13.43 -7.61
C GLU A 44 7.16 -12.27 -6.60
N LEU A 45 8.37 -11.78 -6.30
CA LEU A 45 8.56 -10.64 -5.39
C LEU A 45 8.06 -9.33 -6.01
N VAL A 46 8.30 -9.12 -7.31
CA VAL A 46 7.71 -7.99 -8.05
C VAL A 46 6.19 -8.10 -8.05
N GLY A 47 5.64 -9.28 -8.36
CA GLY A 47 4.19 -9.51 -8.36
C GLY A 47 3.54 -9.22 -7.00
N LEU A 48 4.22 -9.57 -5.90
CA LEU A 48 3.74 -9.24 -4.56
C LEU A 48 3.81 -7.72 -4.27
N ALA A 49 4.84 -7.02 -4.74
CA ALA A 49 4.92 -5.56 -4.63
C ALA A 49 3.77 -4.88 -5.41
N ASP A 50 3.44 -5.39 -6.59
CA ASP A 50 2.32 -4.90 -7.41
C ASP A 50 0.97 -5.04 -6.70
N GLN A 51 0.71 -6.20 -6.06
CA GLN A 51 -0.50 -6.40 -5.26
C GLN A 51 -0.62 -5.39 -4.11
N ILE A 52 0.51 -5.05 -3.47
CA ILE A 52 0.54 -4.01 -2.43
C ILE A 52 0.26 -2.63 -3.04
N HIS A 53 0.79 -2.33 -4.22
CA HIS A 53 0.49 -1.08 -4.92
C HIS A 53 -0.99 -0.95 -5.28
N ASP A 54 -1.66 -2.03 -5.67
CA ASP A 54 -3.10 -2.04 -5.89
C ASP A 54 -3.88 -1.81 -4.59
N GLN A 55 -3.47 -2.44 -3.48
CA GLN A 55 -4.06 -2.17 -2.16
C GLN A 55 -3.87 -0.70 -1.73
N LEU A 56 -2.72 -0.10 -2.04
CA LEU A 56 -2.43 1.31 -1.80
C LEU A 56 -3.32 2.25 -2.64
N ARG A 57 -3.69 1.85 -3.86
CA ARG A 57 -4.65 2.58 -4.71
C ARG A 57 -6.04 2.56 -4.08
N LEU A 58 -6.52 1.39 -3.63
CA LEU A 58 -7.80 1.27 -2.91
C LEU A 58 -7.83 2.14 -1.64
N TYR A 59 -6.72 2.22 -0.90
CA TYR A 59 -6.60 3.11 0.26
C TYR A 59 -6.75 4.59 -0.12
N ARG A 60 -6.26 5.00 -1.28
CA ARG A 60 -6.44 6.38 -1.76
C ARG A 60 -7.90 6.66 -2.05
N GLU A 61 -8.59 5.73 -2.70
CA GLU A 61 -10.02 5.85 -3.01
C GLU A 61 -10.87 5.94 -1.74
N ILE A 62 -10.72 4.98 -0.81
CA ILE A 62 -11.52 4.94 0.42
C ILE A 62 -11.25 6.16 1.33
N THR A 63 -10.00 6.64 1.37
CA THR A 63 -9.66 7.82 2.16
C THR A 63 -10.20 9.12 1.57
N VAL A 64 -10.52 9.17 0.27
CA VAL A 64 -11.27 10.29 -0.33
C VAL A 64 -12.69 10.32 0.21
N CYS A 65 -13.37 9.17 0.29
CA CYS A 65 -14.72 9.07 0.87
C CYS A 65 -14.74 9.54 2.33
N TRP A 66 -13.81 9.02 3.14
CA TRP A 66 -13.68 9.42 4.54
C TRP A 66 -13.36 10.90 4.72
N ARG A 67 -12.50 11.50 3.88
CA ARG A 67 -12.24 12.95 3.92
C ARG A 67 -13.47 13.78 3.61
N LYS A 68 -14.41 13.26 2.82
CA LYS A 68 -15.69 13.93 2.54
C LYS A 68 -16.75 13.67 3.61
N GLY A 69 -16.48 12.77 4.56
CA GLY A 69 -17.42 12.44 5.64
C GLY A 69 -18.43 11.35 5.27
N TYR A 70 -18.14 10.51 4.27
CA TYR A 70 -18.98 9.38 3.88
C TYR A 70 -18.25 8.06 4.09
N ALA A 71 -19.02 6.98 4.21
CA ALA A 71 -18.47 5.63 4.12
C ALA A 71 -17.83 5.44 2.74
N GLY A 72 -16.79 4.62 2.69
CA GLY A 72 -16.07 4.29 1.46
C GLY A 72 -16.13 2.80 1.19
#